data_AF-A0A433ZY42-F1
#
_entry.id   AF-A0A433ZY42-F1
#
_cell.length_a   1.000
_cell.length_b   1.000
_cell.length_c   1.000
_cell.angle_alpha   90.00
_cell.angle_beta   90.00
_cell.angle_gamma   90.00
#
_symmetry.space_group_name_H-M   'P 1'
#
loop_
_entity.id
_entity.type
_entity.pdbx_description
1 polymer ?
#
loop_
_entity_poly.entity_id
_entity_poly.type
_entity_poly.pdbx_seq_one_letter_code
_entity_poly.pdbx_strand_id
1 'polypeptide(L)'
;MMTLKYPEPVVRQPGLVCREPALFTLPPQGVATLSETDALALETFCTAIRDRLLGPVRLTAHPHRIGSRTSVALHLEGRLGRCIDVLITVTGSTLWPLPGEYDHPRWYVTVPDAADVVYLLLHLSDLCERFRGN
;
A
#
# COMPACT_ATOMS: atom_id res chain seq x y z
N MET A 1 16.92 0.00 9.38
CA MET A 1 15.57 -0.05 8.79
C MET A 1 15.72 -0.10 7.27
N MET A 2 14.89 -0.87 6.57
CA MET A 2 14.89 -0.89 5.09
C MET A 2 14.03 0.25 4.58
N THR A 3 14.50 0.99 3.57
CA THR A 3 13.79 2.14 2.98
C THR A 3 13.79 2.03 1.47
N LEU A 4 12.78 2.61 0.83
CA LEU A 4 12.74 2.74 -0.62
C LEU A 4 13.68 3.87 -1.06
N LYS A 5 14.49 3.61 -2.09
CA LYS A 5 15.27 4.67 -2.76
C LYS A 5 14.37 5.72 -3.41
N TYR A 6 13.23 5.29 -3.94
CA TYR A 6 12.18 6.12 -4.51
C TYR A 6 10.90 5.85 -3.72
N PRO A 7 10.68 6.54 -2.58
CA PRO A 7 9.52 6.27 -1.72
C PRO A 7 8.22 6.81 -2.32
N GLU A 8 8.30 7.92 -3.06
CA GLU A 8 7.16 8.53 -3.76
C GLU A 8 7.18 8.09 -5.23
N PRO A 9 6.25 7.22 -5.67
CA PRO A 9 6.17 6.86 -7.06
C PRO A 9 5.55 8.01 -7.88
N VAL A 10 5.96 8.13 -9.14
CA VAL A 10 5.52 9.22 -10.03
C VAL A 10 4.40 8.72 -10.94
N VAL A 11 3.39 9.56 -11.20
CA VAL A 11 2.34 9.25 -12.18
C VAL A 11 2.97 9.09 -13.56
N ARG A 12 2.75 7.92 -14.18
CA ARG A 12 3.31 7.61 -15.49
C ARG A 12 2.70 8.53 -16.55
N GLN A 13 3.55 9.05 -17.43
CA GLN A 13 3.09 9.86 -18.56
C GLN A 13 2.24 9.01 -19.54
N PRO A 14 1.21 9.60 -20.16
CA PRO A 14 0.41 8.93 -21.19
C PRO A 14 1.30 8.42 -22.33
N GLY A 15 1.13 7.15 -22.71
CA GLY A 15 1.84 6.51 -23.84
C GLY A 15 2.96 5.54 -23.47
N LEU A 16 3.38 5.47 -22.21
CA LEU A 16 4.31 4.44 -21.73
C LEU A 16 3.53 3.17 -21.32
N VAL A 17 3.53 2.18 -22.21
CA VAL A 17 2.77 0.93 -22.01
C VAL A 17 3.44 0.05 -20.95
N CYS A 18 2.72 -0.27 -19.86
CA CYS A 18 3.10 -1.39 -19.01
C CYS A 18 2.70 -2.68 -19.74
N ARG A 19 3.67 -3.55 -20.01
CA ARG A 19 3.41 -4.83 -20.68
C ARG A 19 2.72 -5.86 -19.78
N GLU A 20 2.80 -5.69 -18.47
CA GLU A 20 2.30 -6.63 -17.48
C GLU A 20 1.37 -5.91 -16.49
N PRO A 21 0.36 -6.61 -15.92
CA PRO A 21 -0.43 -6.07 -14.83
C PRO A 21 0.50 -5.83 -13.63
N ALA A 22 0.72 -4.58 -13.29
CA ALA A 22 1.55 -4.14 -12.17
C ALA A 22 0.91 -2.92 -11.53
N LEU A 23 0.86 -2.87 -10.20
CA LEU A 23 0.46 -1.66 -9.48
C LEU A 23 1.56 -0.60 -9.63
N PHE A 24 2.81 -0.99 -9.39
CA PHE A 24 3.98 -0.15 -9.60
C PHE A 24 4.83 -0.67 -10.75
N THR A 25 5.17 0.20 -11.70
CA THR A 25 6.30 -0.06 -12.60
C THR A 25 7.59 0.19 -11.84
N LEU A 26 8.34 -0.88 -11.65
CA LEU A 26 9.61 -0.88 -10.92
C LEU A 26 10.76 -1.15 -11.90
N PRO A 27 11.27 -0.13 -12.61
CA PRO A 27 12.37 -0.33 -13.54
C PRO A 27 13.65 -0.72 -12.77
N PRO A 28 14.56 -1.52 -13.36
CA PRO A 28 15.84 -1.85 -12.73
C PRO A 28 16.67 -0.62 -12.33
N GLN A 29 16.51 0.48 -13.07
CA GLN A 29 17.09 1.78 -12.80
C GLN A 29 16.04 2.87 -13.04
N GLY A 30 15.91 3.80 -12.09
CA GLY A 30 14.99 4.93 -12.20
C GLY A 30 13.86 4.89 -11.18
N VAL A 31 12.98 5.87 -11.29
CA VAL A 31 11.90 6.11 -10.33
C VAL A 31 10.76 5.11 -10.54
N ALA A 32 10.16 4.66 -9.44
CA ALA A 32 8.93 3.87 -9.51
C ALA A 32 7.79 4.72 -10.10
N THR A 33 6.96 4.13 -10.94
CA THR A 33 5.78 4.84 -11.49
C THR A 33 4.52 4.02 -11.35
N LEU A 34 3.36 4.66 -11.44
CA LEU A 34 2.05 3.99 -11.44
C LEU A 34 1.07 4.72 -12.36
N SER A 35 -0.08 4.11 -12.62
CA SER A 35 -1.14 4.75 -13.41
C SER A 35 -1.76 5.93 -12.65
N GLU A 36 -2.40 6.85 -13.37
CA GLU A 36 -3.12 7.97 -12.75
C GLU A 36 -4.26 7.48 -11.83
N THR A 37 -4.98 6.44 -12.26
CA THR A 37 -6.04 5.81 -11.46
C THR A 37 -5.51 5.19 -10.18
N ASP A 38 -4.39 4.46 -10.25
CA ASP A 38 -3.77 3.86 -9.07
C ASP A 38 -3.16 4.90 -8.15
N ALA A 39 -2.65 6.02 -8.70
CA ALA A 39 -2.13 7.12 -7.89
C ALA A 39 -3.24 7.76 -7.05
N LEU A 40 -4.40 8.04 -7.65
CA LEU A 40 -5.56 8.55 -6.93
C LEU A 40 -6.06 7.56 -5.87
N ALA A 41 -6.07 6.26 -6.20
CA ALA A 41 -6.51 5.22 -5.27
C ALA A 41 -5.53 5.04 -4.09
N LEU A 42 -4.22 5.08 -4.35
CA LEU A 42 -3.18 5.05 -3.31
C LEU A 42 -3.28 6.28 -2.41
N GLU A 43 -3.48 7.47 -2.98
CA GLU A 43 -3.68 8.70 -2.19
C GLU A 43 -4.92 8.61 -1.30
N THR A 44 -6.02 8.11 -1.86
CA THR A 44 -7.28 7.87 -1.11
C THR A 44 -7.05 6.89 0.03
N PHE A 45 -6.37 5.78 -0.23
CA PHE A 45 -6.04 4.76 0.76
C PHE A 45 -5.17 5.33 1.88
N CYS A 46 -4.10 6.04 1.53
CA CYS A 46 -3.20 6.69 2.49
C CYS A 46 -3.94 7.75 3.33
N THR A 47 -4.82 8.53 2.72
CA THR A 47 -5.65 9.53 3.43
C THR A 47 -6.59 8.85 4.42
N ALA A 48 -7.27 7.77 4.03
CA ALA A 48 -8.12 7.00 4.94
C ALA A 48 -7.34 6.44 6.14
N ILE A 49 -6.09 5.99 5.95
CA ILE A 49 -5.21 5.60 7.07
C ILE A 49 -5.01 6.79 8.03
N ARG A 50 -4.68 7.97 7.51
CA ARG A 50 -4.43 9.17 8.34
C ARG A 50 -5.68 9.62 9.08
N ASP A 51 -6.84 9.55 8.45
CA ASP A 51 -8.10 9.95 9.06
C ASP A 51 -8.49 9.00 10.20
N ARG A 52 -8.16 7.72 10.07
CA ARG A 52 -8.49 6.70 11.07
C ARG A 52 -7.53 6.69 12.25
N LEU A 53 -6.23 6.90 12.00
CA LEU A 53 -5.14 6.76 12.96
C LEU A 53 -4.54 8.12 13.34
N LEU A 54 -4.51 8.41 14.64
CA LEU A 54 -3.95 9.67 15.16
C LEU A 54 -2.58 9.45 15.79
N GLY A 55 -1.66 10.39 15.53
CA GLY A 55 -0.31 10.40 16.10
C GLY A 55 0.62 9.33 15.52
N PRO A 56 1.73 9.01 16.21
CA PRO A 56 2.68 7.99 15.76
C PRO A 56 2.01 6.63 15.54
N VAL A 57 2.18 6.07 14.34
CA VAL A 57 1.60 4.77 13.96
C VAL A 57 2.65 3.68 14.04
N ARG A 58 2.32 2.57 14.71
CA ARG A 58 3.09 1.32 14.68
C ARG A 58 2.50 0.40 13.62
N LEU A 59 3.30 0.09 12.60
CA LEU A 59 2.96 -0.90 11.58
C LEU A 59 3.62 -2.23 11.93
N THR A 60 2.83 -3.30 11.96
CA THR A 60 3.30 -4.68 12.08
C THR A 60 2.79 -5.50 10.90
N ALA A 61 3.64 -6.35 10.33
CA ALA A 61 3.32 -7.14 9.16
C ALA A 61 3.50 -8.64 9.46
N HIS A 62 2.56 -9.46 9.00
CA HIS A 62 2.60 -10.92 9.11
C HIS A 62 2.33 -11.56 7.75
N PRO A 63 3.30 -12.29 7.16
CA PRO A 63 3.07 -13.01 5.92
C PRO A 63 2.13 -14.20 6.15
N HIS A 64 1.16 -14.38 5.27
CA HIS A 64 0.18 -15.46 5.30
C HIS A 64 0.13 -16.21 3.97
N ARG A 65 -0.32 -17.46 4.05
CA ARG A 65 -0.84 -18.21 2.90
C ARG A 65 -2.33 -18.45 3.12
N ILE A 66 -3.17 -17.94 2.24
CA ILE A 66 -4.62 -18.11 2.30
C ILE A 66 -5.01 -18.94 1.07
N GLY A 67 -5.26 -20.23 1.29
CA GLY A 67 -5.34 -21.19 0.18
C GLY A 67 -4.03 -21.23 -0.62
N SER A 68 -4.12 -21.08 -1.94
CA SER A 68 -2.96 -20.98 -2.83
C SER A 68 -2.39 -19.57 -2.98
N ARG A 69 -2.99 -18.56 -2.33
CA ARG A 69 -2.58 -17.17 -2.48
C ARG A 69 -1.55 -16.76 -1.44
N THR A 70 -0.61 -15.94 -1.88
CA THR A 70 0.34 -15.26 -0.99
C THR A 70 -0.29 -13.96 -0.51
N SER A 71 -0.28 -13.72 0.79
CA SER A 71 -0.85 -12.52 1.40
C SER A 71 0.06 -11.98 2.50
N VAL A 72 -0.13 -10.72 2.85
CA VAL A 72 0.47 -10.11 4.04
C VAL A 72 -0.63 -9.38 4.79
N ALA A 73 -0.83 -9.74 6.06
CA ALA A 73 -1.67 -8.99 6.97
C ALA A 73 -0.85 -7.90 7.62
N LEU A 74 -1.40 -6.70 7.65
CA LEU A 74 -0.87 -5.55 8.33
C LEU A 74 -1.79 -5.19 9.47
N HIS A 75 -1.20 -4.90 10.62
CA HIS A 75 -1.87 -4.26 11.73
C HIS A 75 -1.21 -2.91 11.98
N LEU A 76 -1.98 -1.84 11.79
CA LEU A 76 -1.55 -0.46 12.01
C LEU A 76 -2.26 0.07 13.25
N GLU A 77 -1.48 0.48 14.24
CA GLU A 77 -1.97 0.95 15.53
C GLU A 77 -1.51 2.39 15.77
N GLY A 78 -2.46 3.29 15.98
CA GLY A 78 -2.25 4.68 16.38
C GLY A 78 -2.51 4.90 17.88
N ARG A 79 -2.75 6.15 18.27
CA ARG A 79 -3.08 6.50 19.67
C ARG A 79 -4.51 6.08 20.05
N LEU A 80 -4.77 6.09 21.35
CA LEU A 80 -6.11 5.89 21.95
C LEU A 80 -6.78 4.56 21.52
N GLY A 81 -5.99 3.52 21.25
CA GLY A 81 -6.48 2.21 20.82
C GLY A 81 -7.09 2.19 19.42
N ARG A 82 -6.86 3.21 18.60
CA ARG A 82 -7.30 3.25 17.20
C ARG A 82 -6.38 2.35 16.37
N CYS A 83 -6.98 1.41 15.64
CA CYS A 83 -6.25 0.52 14.76
C CYS A 83 -7.04 0.21 13.48
N ILE A 84 -6.31 -0.26 12.48
CA ILE A 84 -6.84 -0.87 11.26
C ILE A 84 -6.05 -2.13 10.94
N ASP A 85 -6.74 -3.11 10.38
CA ASP A 85 -6.10 -4.27 9.77
C ASP A 85 -6.22 -4.17 8.25
N VAL A 86 -5.13 -4.43 7.54
CA VAL A 86 -5.13 -4.48 6.07
C VAL A 86 -4.63 -5.83 5.61
N LEU A 87 -5.37 -6.50 4.74
CA LEU A 87 -4.92 -7.74 4.10
C LEU A 87 -4.57 -7.45 2.64
N ILE A 88 -3.28 -7.52 2.32
CA ILE A 88 -2.78 -7.42 0.95
C ILE A 88 -2.66 -8.84 0.39
N THR A 89 -3.28 -9.13 -0.76
CA THR A 89 -3.25 -10.47 -1.38
C THR A 89 -2.78 -10.40 -2.82
N VAL A 90 -1.87 -11.29 -3.20
CA VAL A 90 -1.41 -11.43 -4.59
C VAL A 90 -2.47 -12.17 -5.41
N THR A 91 -3.04 -11.51 -6.42
CA THR A 91 -4.09 -12.09 -7.28
C THR A 91 -3.86 -11.91 -8.78
N GLY A 92 -2.77 -11.26 -9.21
CA GLY A 92 -2.57 -10.90 -10.63
C GLY A 92 -3.32 -9.64 -11.07
N SER A 93 -3.99 -8.94 -10.15
CA SER A 93 -4.75 -7.72 -10.43
C SER A 93 -4.75 -6.77 -9.23
N THR A 94 -4.86 -5.48 -9.49
CA THR A 94 -5.01 -4.45 -8.45
C THR A 94 -6.48 -4.24 -8.11
N LEU A 95 -6.79 -4.26 -6.82
CA LEU A 95 -8.08 -3.81 -6.27
C LEU A 95 -7.82 -3.04 -4.98
N TRP A 96 -8.47 -1.88 -4.87
CA TRP A 96 -8.44 -1.02 -3.68
C TRP A 96 -9.77 -1.10 -2.94
N PRO A 97 -9.80 -0.80 -1.62
CA PRO A 97 -11.05 -0.73 -0.88
C PRO A 97 -11.97 0.33 -1.49
N LEU A 98 -13.26 -0.02 -1.58
CA LEU A 98 -14.31 0.89 -2.00
C LEU A 98 -14.60 1.93 -0.90
N PRO A 99 -15.19 3.09 -1.22
CA PRO A 99 -15.43 4.16 -0.25
C PRO A 99 -16.13 3.71 1.05
N GLY A 100 -17.14 2.85 0.96
CA GLY A 100 -17.85 2.33 2.15
C GLY A 100 -17.07 1.27 2.94
N GLU A 101 -16.03 0.68 2.37
CA GLU A 101 -15.22 -0.33 3.08
C GLU A 101 -14.28 0.31 4.09
N TYR A 102 -13.95 1.59 3.93
CA TYR A 102 -13.13 2.35 4.89
C TYR A 102 -13.82 2.59 6.23
N ASP A 103 -15.14 2.40 6.33
CA ASP A 103 -15.87 2.46 7.59
C ASP A 103 -15.57 1.23 8.47
N HIS A 104 -15.22 0.10 7.86
CA HIS A 104 -14.88 -1.13 8.56
C HIS A 104 -13.47 -1.10 9.16
N PRO A 105 -13.19 -1.92 10.19
CA PRO A 105 -11.84 -2.01 10.78
C PRO A 105 -10.85 -2.82 9.92
N ARG A 106 -11.33 -3.55 8.91
CA ARG A 106 -10.52 -4.44 8.06
C ARG A 106 -10.66 -4.05 6.61
N TRP A 107 -9.54 -3.80 5.95
CA TRP A 107 -9.48 -3.40 4.54
C TRP A 107 -8.76 -4.46 3.71
N TYR A 108 -9.19 -4.63 2.47
CA TYR A 108 -8.63 -5.63 1.56
C TYR A 108 -8.03 -4.93 0.35
N VAL A 109 -6.79 -5.28 0.04
CA VAL A 109 -6.10 -4.83 -1.16
C VAL A 109 -5.66 -6.06 -1.93
N THR A 110 -5.86 -6.06 -3.24
CA THR A 110 -5.18 -7.04 -4.10
C THR A 110 -4.11 -6.36 -4.91
N VAL A 111 -3.02 -7.07 -5.13
CA VAL A 111 -1.93 -6.63 -5.98
C VAL A 111 -1.57 -7.69 -7.01
N PRO A 112 -1.00 -7.29 -8.15
CA PRO A 112 -0.59 -8.22 -9.18
C PRO A 112 0.47 -9.23 -8.75
N ASP A 113 1.54 -8.80 -8.10
CA ASP A 113 2.68 -9.66 -7.78
C ASP A 113 3.34 -9.36 -6.41
N ALA A 114 4.41 -10.08 -6.11
CA ALA A 114 5.16 -9.93 -4.87
C ALA A 114 6.01 -8.65 -4.81
N ALA A 115 6.44 -8.10 -5.94
CA ALA A 115 7.19 -6.85 -5.98
C ALA A 115 6.27 -5.69 -5.58
N ASP A 116 5.02 -5.70 -6.04
CA ASP A 116 3.99 -4.76 -5.63
C ASP A 116 3.68 -4.85 -4.13
N VAL A 117 3.63 -6.07 -3.55
CA VAL A 117 3.50 -6.25 -2.09
C VAL A 117 4.66 -5.57 -1.38
N VAL A 118 5.90 -5.86 -1.76
CA VAL A 118 7.10 -5.32 -1.09
C VAL A 118 7.15 -3.80 -1.20
N TYR A 119 6.89 -3.25 -2.38
CA TYR A 119 6.90 -1.80 -2.57
C TYR A 119 5.81 -1.13 -1.75
N LEU A 120 4.57 -1.64 -1.78
CA LEU A 120 3.47 -1.08 -0.98
C LEU A 120 3.76 -1.15 0.52
N LEU A 121 4.29 -2.26 1.02
CA LEU A 121 4.67 -2.41 2.42
C LEU A 121 5.71 -1.37 2.85
N LEU A 122 6.75 -1.15 2.05
CA LEU A 122 7.79 -0.18 2.36
C LEU A 122 7.28 1.27 2.23
N HIS A 123 6.42 1.55 1.26
CA HIS A 123 5.76 2.85 1.11
C HIS A 123 4.86 3.16 2.32
N LEU A 124 4.05 2.20 2.77
CA LEU A 124 3.22 2.36 3.96
C LEU A 124 4.07 2.46 5.25
N SER A 125 5.20 1.76 5.32
CA SER A 125 6.14 1.90 6.42
C SER A 125 6.69 3.33 6.48
N ASP A 126 7.15 3.88 5.36
CA ASP A 126 7.66 5.26 5.26
C ASP A 126 6.56 6.28 5.63
N LEU A 127 5.34 6.08 5.13
CA LEU A 127 4.17 6.87 5.52
C LEU A 127 3.98 6.87 7.04
N CYS A 128 4.05 5.70 7.68
CA CYS A 128 3.91 5.55 9.13
C CYS A 128 5.03 6.26 9.91
N GLU A 129 6.27 6.27 9.38
CA GLU A 129 7.38 6.98 10.02
C GLU A 129 7.19 8.49 10.03
N ARG A 130 6.62 9.05 8.95
CA ARG A 130 6.33 10.49 8.88
C ARG A 130 5.35 10.95 9.96
N PHE A 131 4.48 10.07 10.47
CA PHE A 131 3.63 10.38 11.63
C PHE A 131 4.41 10.54 12.95
N ARG A 132 5.66 10.08 13.03
CA ARG A 132 6.46 10.22 14.25
C ARG A 132 7.10 11.62 14.38
N GLY A 133 7.16 12.37 13.29
CA GLY A 133 7.77 13.71 13.23
C GLY A 133 6.82 14.89 13.45
N ASN A 134 5.50 14.65 13.46
CA ASN A 134 4.46 15.63 13.80
C ASN A 134 3.93 15.41 15.22
#